data_AF-A0A7C0V8G6-F1
#
_entry.id   AF-A0A7C0V8G6-F1
#
_cell.length_a   1.000
_cell.length_b   1.000
_cell.length_c   1.000
_cell.angle_alpha   90.00
_cell.angle_beta   90.00
_cell.angle_gamma   90.00
#
_symmetry.space_group_name_H-M   'P 1'
#
loop_
_entity.id
_entity.type
_entity.pdbx_description
1 polymer ?
#
loop_
_entity_poly.entity_id
_entity_poly.type
_entity_poly.pdbx_seq_one_letter_code
_entity_poly.pdbx_strand_id
1 'polypeptide(L)'
;MKGNDRKIPYSDNLDPKDPSEDIRKRIAEEERVRERVDEQGNRWVKVYFGGGQHFKNWLEQCRELGEVQVEEVNSRGFRCYEEGGERMYRIWLKVQPERQDELFTS
;
A
#
# COMPACT_ATOMS: atom_id res chain seq x y z
N MET A 1 47.24 -36.15 20.60
CA MET A 1 46.70 -36.45 19.26
C MET A 1 45.20 -36.19 19.25
N LYS A 2 44.78 -35.20 18.45
CA LYS A 2 43.54 -35.12 17.64
C LYS A 2 42.24 -35.55 18.33
N GLY A 3 41.37 -34.64 18.73
CA GLY A 3 40.35 -34.03 17.85
C GLY A 3 38.99 -34.23 18.55
N ASN A 4 37.95 -33.44 18.38
CA ASN A 4 37.65 -32.52 17.31
C ASN A 4 36.60 -31.54 17.86
N ASP A 5 36.96 -30.26 17.92
CA ASP A 5 36.07 -29.13 18.15
C ASP A 5 35.10 -29.06 16.96
N ARG A 6 34.02 -29.86 16.99
CA ARG A 6 32.94 -29.71 16.00
C ARG A 6 32.11 -28.51 16.40
N LYS A 7 32.64 -27.32 16.09
CA LYS A 7 31.82 -26.16 15.75
C LYS A 7 30.81 -26.61 14.73
N ILE A 8 29.55 -26.70 15.13
CA ILE A 8 28.45 -26.82 14.20
C ILE A 8 28.39 -25.46 13.50
N PRO A 9 28.72 -25.37 12.20
CA PRO A 9 28.64 -24.10 11.49
C PRO A 9 27.18 -23.68 11.46
N TYR A 10 26.96 -22.37 11.59
CA TYR A 10 25.72 -21.67 11.26
C TYR A 10 24.85 -22.47 10.29
N SER A 11 23.89 -23.22 10.83
CA SER A 11 22.74 -23.64 10.03
C SER A 11 21.95 -22.36 9.85
N ASP A 12 21.98 -21.88 8.62
CA ASP A 12 21.07 -20.93 8.01
C ASP A 12 19.63 -21.42 8.25
N ASN A 13 19.15 -21.27 9.50
CA ASN A 13 17.74 -21.27 9.79
C ASN A 13 17.27 -19.92 9.27
N LEU A 14 16.93 -19.87 7.98
CA LEU A 14 15.93 -18.95 7.51
C LEU A 14 14.68 -19.24 8.32
N ASP A 15 14.56 -18.57 9.47
CA ASP A 15 13.29 -18.40 10.16
C ASP A 15 12.23 -18.16 9.08
N PRO A 16 11.12 -18.92 9.05
CA PRO A 16 10.05 -18.62 8.13
C PRO A 16 9.57 -17.22 8.50
N LYS A 17 10.00 -16.25 7.68
CA LYS A 17 9.76 -14.82 7.82
C LYS A 17 8.36 -14.66 8.35
N ASP A 18 8.26 -14.21 9.60
CA ASP A 18 6.98 -14.19 10.30
C ASP A 18 5.97 -13.46 9.40
N PRO A 19 4.89 -14.11 8.97
CA PRO A 19 3.99 -13.51 7.98
C PRO A 19 3.40 -12.19 8.49
N SER A 20 3.37 -11.95 9.80
CA SER A 20 2.92 -10.68 10.36
C SER A 20 3.90 -9.52 10.11
N GLU A 21 5.21 -9.77 10.05
CA GLU A 21 6.22 -8.74 9.75
C GLU A 21 6.20 -8.34 8.26
N ASP A 22 5.97 -9.30 7.36
CA ASP A 22 5.80 -9.01 5.92
C ASP A 22 4.50 -8.22 5.65
N ILE A 23 3.40 -8.54 6.36
CA ILE A 23 2.14 -7.78 6.31
C ILE A 23 2.34 -6.35 6.82
N ARG A 24 2.97 -6.18 7.99
CA ARG A 24 3.24 -4.84 8.56
C ARG A 24 4.11 -4.00 7.65
N LYS A 25 5.13 -4.61 7.04
CA LYS A 25 5.99 -3.92 6.08
C LYS A 25 5.21 -3.47 4.85
N ARG A 26 4.34 -4.31 4.30
CA ARG A 26 3.48 -3.96 3.17
C ARG A 26 2.49 -2.85 3.49
N ILE A 27 1.88 -2.86 4.68
CA ILE A 27 1.03 -1.76 5.15
C ILE A 27 1.85 -0.47 5.27
N ALA A 28 3.06 -0.53 5.85
CA ALA A 28 3.92 0.64 5.99
C ALA A 28 4.42 1.18 4.63
N GLU A 29 4.73 0.30 3.68
CA GLU A 29 5.07 0.67 2.30
C GLU A 29 3.87 1.33 1.63
N GLU A 30 2.67 0.82 1.87
CA GLU A 30 1.44 1.41 1.35
C GLU A 30 1.14 2.79 1.94
N GLU A 31 1.30 2.96 3.25
CA GLU A 31 1.13 4.26 3.94
C GLU A 31 2.09 5.33 3.43
N ARG A 32 3.26 4.93 2.90
CA ARG A 32 4.20 5.86 2.24
C ARG A 32 3.71 6.34 0.89
N VAL A 33 2.87 5.55 0.21
CA VAL A 33 2.28 5.90 -1.08
C VAL A 33 1.08 6.83 -0.82
N ARG A 34 1.35 8.14 -0.70
CA ARG A 34 0.34 9.18 -0.46
C ARG A 34 -0.02 9.98 -1.70
N GLU A 35 0.92 10.08 -2.64
CA GLU A 35 0.78 10.82 -3.89
C GLU A 35 1.46 10.07 -5.04
N ARG A 36 1.02 10.34 -6.26
CA ARG A 36 1.66 9.85 -7.48
C ARG A 36 1.50 10.84 -8.62
N VAL A 37 2.38 10.74 -9.61
CA VAL A 37 2.27 11.46 -10.87
C VAL A 37 2.10 10.45 -11.99
N ASP A 38 1.12 10.64 -12.86
CA ASP A 38 0.93 9.78 -14.03
C ASP A 38 1.84 10.18 -15.20
N GLU A 39 1.83 9.37 -16.27
CA GLU A 39 2.65 9.60 -17.47
C GLU A 39 2.30 10.90 -18.23
N GLN A 40 1.11 11.45 -18.00
CA GLN A 40 0.66 12.72 -18.58
C GLN A 40 1.06 13.92 -17.69
N GLY A 41 1.71 13.67 -16.54
CA GLY A 41 2.12 14.69 -15.59
C GLY A 41 1.01 15.11 -14.62
N ASN A 42 -0.13 14.43 -14.56
CA ASN A 42 -1.15 14.77 -13.56
C ASN A 42 -0.75 14.24 -12.19
N ARG A 43 -0.92 15.07 -11.16
CA ARG A 43 -0.73 14.67 -9.76
C ARG A 43 -2.00 14.08 -9.20
N TRP A 44 -1.86 13.00 -8.47
CA TRP A 44 -2.94 12.30 -7.81
C TRP A 44 -2.59 12.11 -6.34
N VAL A 45 -3.56 12.30 -5.47
CA VAL A 45 -3.44 12.02 -4.03
C VAL A 45 -4.27 10.79 -3.67
N LYS A 46 -3.69 9.91 -2.86
CA LYS A 46 -4.39 8.74 -2.37
C LYS A 46 -5.35 9.19 -1.28
N VAL A 47 -6.64 9.07 -1.54
CA VAL A 47 -7.71 9.47 -0.60
C VAL A 47 -8.31 8.26 0.12
N TYR A 48 -8.12 7.05 -0.40
CA TYR A 48 -8.60 5.82 0.22
C TYR A 48 -7.74 4.63 -0.17
N PHE A 49 -7.52 3.73 0.78
CA PHE A 49 -6.96 2.40 0.57
C PHE A 49 -7.75 1.39 1.39
N GLY A 50 -8.41 0.43 0.74
CA GLY A 50 -9.23 -0.57 1.41
C GLY A 50 -10.19 -1.29 0.46
N GLY A 51 -11.02 -2.18 1.00
CA GLY A 51 -11.97 -2.99 0.24
C GLY A 51 -13.42 -2.81 0.67
N GLY A 52 -14.27 -3.71 0.18
CA GLY A 52 -15.64 -3.93 0.67
C GLY A 52 -16.67 -2.86 0.34
N GLN A 53 -17.75 -2.81 1.11
CA GLN A 53 -18.89 -1.91 0.86
C GLN A 53 -18.52 -0.43 1.02
N HIS A 54 -17.56 -0.12 1.90
CA HIS A 54 -17.08 1.25 2.13
C HIS A 54 -16.42 1.86 0.89
N PHE A 55 -15.74 1.06 0.07
CA PHE A 55 -15.10 1.53 -1.15
C PHE A 55 -16.09 2.21 -2.12
N LYS A 56 -17.28 1.64 -2.30
CA LYS A 56 -18.28 2.18 -3.25
C LYS A 56 -18.75 3.58 -2.83
N ASN A 57 -19.09 3.73 -1.55
CA ASN A 57 -19.53 5.01 -1.00
C ASN A 57 -18.44 6.08 -1.10
N TRP A 58 -17.19 5.73 -0.77
CA TRP A 58 -16.05 6.65 -0.90
C TRP A 58 -15.77 7.02 -2.35
N LEU A 59 -15.89 6.07 -3.28
CA LEU A 59 -15.70 6.33 -4.70
C LEU A 59 -16.74 7.31 -5.24
N GLU A 60 -18.00 7.15 -4.87
CA GLU A 60 -19.08 8.06 -5.26
C GLU A 60 -18.79 9.49 -4.77
N GLN A 61 -18.45 9.66 -3.48
CA GLN A 61 -18.10 10.97 -2.93
C GLN A 61 -16.87 11.59 -3.62
N CYS A 62 -15.85 10.80 -3.90
CA CYS A 62 -14.64 11.31 -4.55
C CYS A 62 -14.92 11.78 -6.00
N ARG A 63 -15.83 11.12 -6.71
CA ARG A 63 -16.24 11.52 -8.08
C ARG A 63 -16.94 12.87 -8.10
N GLU A 64 -17.59 13.26 -7.01
CA GLU A 64 -18.17 14.60 -6.88
C GLU A 64 -17.11 15.68 -6.63
N LEU A 65 -15.99 15.32 -6.00
CA LEU A 65 -14.88 16.24 -5.71
C LEU A 65 -13.97 16.49 -6.92
N GLY A 66 -13.96 15.59 -7.91
CA GLY A 66 -13.18 15.77 -9.13
C GLY A 66 -12.89 14.48 -9.88
N GLU A 67 -11.81 14.50 -10.67
CA GLU A 67 -11.38 13.33 -11.44
C GLU A 67 -10.76 12.28 -10.51
N VAL A 68 -11.26 11.05 -10.60
CA VAL A 68 -10.88 9.94 -9.74
C VAL A 68 -10.37 8.77 -10.56
N GLN A 69 -9.28 8.15 -10.09
CA GLN A 69 -8.75 6.91 -10.62
C GLN A 69 -8.77 5.84 -9.55
N VAL A 70 -9.20 4.63 -9.92
CA VAL A 70 -9.24 3.47 -9.02
C VAL A 70 -8.20 2.48 -9.47
N GLU A 71 -7.41 1.98 -8.52
CA GLU A 71 -6.44 0.92 -8.74
C GLU A 71 -6.80 -0.30 -7.88
N GLU A 72 -7.06 -1.44 -8.52
CA GLU A 72 -7.29 -2.71 -7.82
C GLU A 72 -5.95 -3.26 -7.31
N VAL A 73 -5.90 -3.59 -6.02
CA VAL A 73 -4.74 -4.14 -5.33
C VAL A 73 -5.05 -5.55 -4.91
N ASN A 74 -4.11 -6.46 -5.18
CA ASN A 74 -4.24 -7.85 -4.76
C ASN A 74 -4.26 -7.93 -3.23
N SER A 75 -5.31 -8.53 -2.66
CA SER A 75 -5.44 -8.74 -1.22
C SER A 75 -4.47 -9.80 -0.66
N ARG A 76 -3.77 -10.56 -1.53
CA ARG A 76 -2.73 -11.52 -1.13
C ARG A 76 -1.61 -10.88 -0.33
N GLY A 77 -1.45 -11.35 0.90
CA GLY A 77 -0.47 -10.87 1.88
C GLY A 77 -1.00 -9.76 2.78
N PHE A 78 -2.32 -9.61 2.89
CA PHE A 78 -2.97 -8.90 3.99
C PHE A 78 -4.02 -9.82 4.60
N ARG A 79 -3.61 -10.64 5.59
CA ARG A 79 -4.43 -11.73 6.17
C ARG A 79 -5.88 -11.32 6.48
N CYS A 80 -6.09 -10.14 7.05
CA CYS A 80 -7.44 -9.65 7.41
C CYS A 80 -8.37 -9.45 6.21
N TYR A 81 -7.84 -9.14 5.03
CA TYR A 81 -8.63 -9.00 3.80
C TYR A 81 -8.69 -10.30 3.00
N GLU A 82 -7.67 -11.14 3.14
CA GLU A 82 -7.59 -12.47 2.52
C GLU A 82 -8.63 -13.43 3.12
N GLU A 83 -8.83 -13.40 4.44
CA GLU A 83 -9.86 -14.21 5.12
C GLU A 83 -11.29 -13.81 4.71
N GLY A 84 -11.51 -12.56 4.30
CA GLY A 84 -12.80 -12.07 3.80
C GLY A 84 -13.03 -12.30 2.30
N GLY A 85 -11.99 -12.70 1.55
CA GLY A 85 -12.05 -12.81 0.08
C GLY A 85 -12.31 -11.48 -0.64
N GLU A 86 -12.14 -10.36 0.06
CA GLU A 86 -12.46 -9.03 -0.46
C GLU A 86 -11.28 -8.47 -1.26
N ARG A 87 -11.59 -7.86 -2.41
CA ARG A 87 -10.60 -7.14 -3.21
C ARG A 87 -10.28 -5.81 -2.55
N MET A 88 -9.02 -5.40 -2.63
CA MET A 88 -8.61 -4.08 -2.18
C MET A 88 -8.50 -3.12 -3.34
N TYR A 89 -8.75 -1.85 -3.04
CA TYR A 89 -8.73 -0.76 -3.99
C TYR A 89 -8.01 0.44 -3.39
N ARG A 90 -7.27 1.16 -4.23
CA ARG A 90 -6.82 2.53 -3.97
C ARG A 90 -7.70 3.48 -4.76
N ILE A 91 -8.16 4.53 -4.09
CA ILE A 91 -8.81 5.66 -4.77
C ILE A 91 -7.82 6.81 -4.81
N TRP A 92 -7.60 7.30 -6.01
CA TRP A 92 -6.72 8.41 -6.34
C TRP A 92 -7.57 9.58 -6.80
N LEU A 93 -7.44 10.72 -6.14
CA LEU A 93 -8.11 11.97 -6.55
C LEU A 93 -7.09 12.87 -7.23
N LYS A 94 -7.43 13.39 -8.40
CA LYS A 94 -6.57 14.32 -9.14
C LYS A 94 -6.45 15.63 -8.39
N VAL A 95 -5.23 16.09 -8.19
CA VAL A 95 -4.95 17.39 -7.60
C VAL A 95 -5.24 18.45 -8.66
N GLN A 96 -6.18 19.34 -8.38
CA GLN A 96 -6.46 20.46 -9.26
C GLN A 96 -5.25 21.43 -9.28
N PRO A 97 -4.87 21.96 -10.45
CA PRO A 97 -3.70 22.81 -10.60
C PRO A 97 -3.77 24.08 -9.74
N GLU A 98 -4.98 24.61 -9.53
CA GLU A 98 -5.27 25.78 -8.69
C GLU A 98 -5.01 25.57 -7.18
N ARG A 99 -4.86 24.32 -6.71
CA ARG A 99 -4.40 24.02 -5.34
C ARG A 99 -2.88 23.79 -5.23
N GLN A 100 -2.14 23.79 -6.34
CA GLN A 100 -0.69 23.66 -6.29
C GLN A 100 0.01 24.96 -5.89
N ASP A 101 -0.50 26.12 -6.30
CA ASP A 101 0.12 27.43 -6.03
C ASP A 101 0.08 27.86 -4.55
N GLU A 102 -0.89 27.40 -3.76
CA GLU A 102 -1.01 27.76 -2.33
C GLU A 102 -0.02 27.02 -1.41
N LEU A 103 0.62 25.93 -1.88
CA LEU A 103 1.58 25.14 -1.10
C LEU A 103 3.05 25.56 -1.30
N PHE A 104 3.34 26.38 -2.31
CA PHE A 104 4.70 26.82 -2.64
C PHE A 104 4.94 28.32 -2.40
N THR A 105 3.98 29.03 -1.78
CA THR A 105 4.06 30.48 -1.50
C THR A 105 4.06 30.82 0.00
N SER A 106 4.50 29.89 0.86
CA SER A 106 4.76 30.18 2.29
C SER A 106 6.16 29.79 2.72
#